data_AF-A0A353FF96-F1
#
_entry.id   AF-A0A353FF96-F1
#
_cell.length_a   1.000
_cell.length_b   1.000
_cell.length_c   1.000
_cell.angle_alpha   90.00
_cell.angle_beta   90.00
_cell.angle_gamma   90.00
#
_symmetry.space_group_name_H-M   'P 1'
#
loop_
_entity.id
_entity.type
_entity.pdbx_description
1 polymer ?
#
loop_
_entity_poly.entity_id
_entity_poly.type
_entity_poly.pdbx_seq_one_letter_code
_entity_poly.pdbx_strand_id
1 'polypeptide(L)'
;MLIYRPVFNYYFSSYVPYLLILGYTAFAVSNMLFFQPLSTFNSNSIGLSLSVFMALSLLFFHKDLTSSVNLTVKNRPMLWLNTGIFLYSSGTLLLFLFINPMIESGSGILPLVWSLNVFLNVLLNGFYAMALWIKAKEE
;
A
#
# COMPACT_ATOMS: atom_id res chain seq x y z
N MET A 1 -8.21 0.26 -2.99
CA MET A 1 -9.32 0.53 -2.04
C MET A 1 -10.54 -0.37 -2.26
N LEU A 2 -11.08 -0.53 -3.48
CA LEU A 2 -12.30 -1.34 -3.71
C LEU A 2 -12.16 -2.83 -3.36
N ILE A 3 -10.95 -3.41 -3.53
CA ILE A 3 -10.62 -4.79 -3.14
C ILE A 3 -10.92 -5.04 -1.64
N TYR A 4 -10.85 -4.01 -0.79
CA TYR A 4 -11.09 -4.10 0.65
C TYR A 4 -12.56 -3.95 1.05
N ARG A 5 -13.51 -3.83 0.11
CA ARG A 5 -14.94 -3.72 0.43
C ARG A 5 -15.45 -4.82 1.39
N PRO A 6 -15.06 -6.10 1.26
CA PRO A 6 -15.47 -7.15 2.23
C PRO A 6 -14.88 -6.94 3.63
N VAL A 7 -13.72 -6.29 3.75
CA VAL A 7 -13.09 -5.94 5.03
C VAL A 7 -13.82 -4.77 5.67
N PHE A 8 -14.16 -3.74 4.88
CA PHE A 8 -14.93 -2.60 5.37
C PHE A 8 -16.34 -2.95 5.80
N ASN A 9 -17.03 -3.83 5.08
CA ASN A 9 -18.35 -4.30 5.49
C ASN A 9 -18.32 -5.08 6.82
N TYR A 10 -17.17 -5.63 7.22
CA TYR A 10 -17.02 -6.35 8.47
C TYR A 10 -16.83 -5.40 9.67
N TYR A 11 -16.06 -4.32 9.52
CA TYR A 11 -15.76 -3.39 10.63
C TYR A 11 -16.59 -2.10 10.63
N PHE A 12 -17.04 -1.65 9.46
CA PHE A 12 -17.64 -0.33 9.27
C PHE A 12 -18.87 -0.41 8.35
N SER A 13 -18.82 0.26 7.20
CA SER A 13 -19.91 0.39 6.24
C SER A 13 -19.37 0.30 4.81
N SER A 14 -20.23 -0.10 3.87
CA SER A 14 -19.90 -0.26 2.44
C SER A 14 -19.51 1.05 1.75
N TYR A 15 -19.79 2.20 2.36
CA TYR A 15 -19.48 3.54 1.84
C TYR A 15 -18.05 4.03 2.15
N VAL A 16 -17.40 3.47 3.17
CA VAL A 16 -16.04 3.86 3.60
C VAL A 16 -15.00 3.85 2.46
N PRO A 17 -14.93 2.83 1.57
CA PRO A 17 -13.96 2.88 0.47
C PRO A 17 -14.17 4.06 -0.48
N TYR A 18 -15.41 4.49 -0.72
CA TYR A 18 -15.70 5.64 -1.57
C TYR A 18 -15.30 6.95 -0.90
N LEU A 19 -15.56 7.08 0.40
CA LEU A 19 -15.13 8.24 1.19
C LEU A 19 -13.61 8.36 1.23
N LEU A 20 -12.88 7.25 1.36
CA LEU A 20 -11.42 7.25 1.32
C LEU A 20 -10.86 7.67 -0.04
N ILE A 21 -11.48 7.20 -1.14
CA ILE A 21 -11.09 7.62 -2.49
C ILE A 21 -11.31 9.13 -2.64
N LEU A 22 -12.52 9.61 -2.31
CA LEU A 22 -12.88 11.02 -2.46
C LEU A 22 -12.01 11.92 -1.57
N GLY A 23 -11.78 11.52 -0.32
CA GLY A 23 -10.91 12.23 0.62
C GLY A 23 -9.45 12.28 0.16
N TYR A 24 -8.91 11.16 -0.34
CA TYR A 24 -7.56 11.13 -0.89
C TYR A 24 -7.43 12.03 -2.13
N THR A 25 -8.40 11.98 -3.06
CA THR A 25 -8.39 12.84 -4.24
C THR A 25 -8.45 14.32 -3.86
N ALA A 26 -9.34 14.69 -2.93
CA ALA A 26 -9.43 16.08 -2.44
C ALA A 26 -8.13 16.53 -1.77
N PHE A 27 -7.51 15.66 -0.95
CA PHE A 27 -6.21 15.93 -0.34
C PHE A 27 -5.11 16.11 -1.40
N ALA A 28 -5.01 15.23 -2.38
CA ALA A 28 -3.98 15.29 -3.42
C ALA A 28 -4.08 16.57 -4.26
N VAL A 29 -5.30 16.97 -4.63
CA VAL A 29 -5.56 18.23 -5.34
C VAL A 29 -5.18 19.43 -4.47
N SER A 30 -5.55 19.43 -3.19
CA SER A 30 -5.21 20.51 -2.25
C SER A 30 -3.70 20.60 -2.01
N ASN A 31 -3.02 19.47 -1.83
CA ASN A 31 -1.57 19.41 -1.66
C ASN A 31 -0.85 19.96 -2.90
N MET A 32 -1.35 19.63 -4.10
CA MET A 32 -0.82 20.16 -5.36
C MET A 32 -0.99 21.68 -5.51
N LEU A 33 -2.13 22.23 -5.08
CA LEU A 33 -2.43 23.66 -5.22
C LEU A 33 -1.73 24.54 -4.18
N PHE A 34 -1.55 24.05 -2.95
CA PHE A 34 -1.14 24.89 -1.81
C PHE A 34 0.24 24.57 -1.23
N PHE A 35 0.74 23.34 -1.35
CA PHE A 35 1.93 22.90 -0.61
C PHE A 35 3.08 22.40 -1.50
N GLN A 36 2.78 21.59 -2.52
CA GLN A 36 3.78 20.96 -3.38
C GLN A 36 3.41 21.17 -4.86
N PRO A 37 4.01 22.17 -5.54
CA PRO A 37 3.80 22.39 -6.97
C PRO A 37 4.23 21.19 -7.82
N LEU A 38 3.71 21.08 -9.05
CA LEU A 38 4.03 20.02 -10.02
C LEU A 38 5.53 19.80 -10.29
N SER A 39 6.35 20.83 -10.04
CA SER A 39 7.80 20.77 -10.20
C SER A 39 8.53 20.11 -9.03
N THR A 40 7.84 19.78 -7.94
CA THR A 40 8.40 19.16 -6.74
C THR A 40 7.91 17.72 -6.58
N PHE A 41 8.74 16.86 -5.99
CA PHE A 41 8.38 15.48 -5.73
C PHE A 41 7.23 15.43 -4.70
N ASN A 42 6.09 14.85 -5.07
CA ASN A 42 4.87 14.82 -4.26
C ASN A 42 4.96 13.77 -3.13
N SER A 43 5.92 13.96 -2.22
CA SER A 43 6.21 13.09 -1.09
C SER A 43 5.03 12.95 -0.13
N ASN A 44 4.23 14.01 0.07
CA ASN A 44 3.12 13.99 1.02
C ASN A 44 1.98 13.11 0.54
N SER A 45 1.58 13.22 -0.73
CA SER A 45 0.49 12.38 -1.27
C SER A 45 0.93 10.91 -1.36
N ILE A 46 2.19 10.66 -1.78
CA ILE A 46 2.76 9.31 -1.80
C ILE A 46 2.78 8.72 -0.38
N GLY A 47 3.32 9.44 0.59
CA GLY A 47 3.36 8.99 1.99
C GLY A 47 1.98 8.68 2.57
N LEU A 48 0.99 9.52 2.28
CA LEU A 48 -0.40 9.27 2.70
C LEU A 48 -0.96 8.00 2.05
N SER A 49 -0.78 7.84 0.74
CA SER A 49 -1.28 6.66 0.01
C SER A 49 -0.69 5.36 0.55
N LEU A 50 0.63 5.32 0.79
CA LEU A 50 1.33 4.16 1.35
C LEU A 50 0.88 3.88 2.78
N SER A 51 0.68 4.91 3.60
CA SER A 51 0.14 4.77 4.96
C SER A 51 -1.24 4.13 4.95
N VAL A 52 -2.11 4.58 4.05
CA VAL A 52 -3.46 4.04 3.91
C VAL A 52 -3.42 2.58 3.46
N PHE A 53 -2.63 2.23 2.44
CA PHE A 53 -2.49 0.84 2.00
C PHE A 53 -1.90 -0.07 3.09
N MET A 54 -0.92 0.41 3.85
CA MET A 54 -0.37 -0.30 4.98
C MET A 54 -1.43 -0.58 6.05
N ALA A 55 -2.22 0.43 6.44
CA ALA A 55 -3.31 0.28 7.39
C ALA A 55 -4.39 -0.68 6.90
N LEU A 56 -4.73 -0.65 5.60
CA LEU A 56 -5.69 -1.57 5.00
C LEU A 56 -5.21 -3.02 5.01
N SER A 57 -3.92 -3.26 4.71
CA SER A 57 -3.32 -4.59 4.83
C SER A 57 -3.35 -5.09 6.28
N LEU A 58 -3.07 -4.23 7.27
CA LEU A 58 -3.16 -4.60 8.69
C LEU A 58 -4.59 -4.96 9.10
N LEU A 59 -5.58 -4.18 8.67
CA LEU A 59 -7.00 -4.49 8.90
C LEU A 59 -7.40 -5.81 8.26
N PHE A 60 -6.90 -6.09 7.06
CA PHE A 60 -7.10 -7.38 6.41
C PHE A 60 -6.49 -8.53 7.23
N PHE A 61 -5.23 -8.42 7.67
CA PHE A 61 -4.60 -9.47 8.49
C PHE A 61 -5.34 -9.68 9.81
N HIS A 62 -5.78 -8.61 10.47
CA HIS A 62 -6.57 -8.71 11.68
C HIS A 62 -7.90 -9.46 11.42
N LYS A 63 -8.60 -9.14 10.33
CA LYS A 63 -9.81 -9.89 9.92
C LYS A 63 -9.50 -11.36 9.64
N ASP A 64 -8.43 -11.64 8.89
CA ASP A 64 -8.07 -13.01 8.48
C ASP A 64 -7.63 -13.87 9.66
N LEU A 65 -6.98 -13.27 10.67
CA LEU A 65 -6.59 -13.94 11.93
C LEU A 65 -7.78 -14.19 12.87
N THR A 66 -8.77 -13.31 12.87
CA THR A 66 -9.96 -13.42 13.75
C THR A 66 -11.09 -14.24 13.13
N SER A 67 -11.15 -14.31 11.80
CA SER A 67 -12.10 -15.15 11.08
C SER A 67 -11.52 -16.56 10.97
N SER A 68 -12.03 -17.50 11.78
CA SER A 68 -11.57 -18.89 11.89
C SER A 68 -11.83 -19.74 10.64
N VAL A 69 -11.36 -19.30 9.48
CA VAL A 69 -11.48 -20.03 8.22
C VAL A 69 -10.33 -21.04 8.18
N ASN A 70 -10.64 -22.33 8.11
CA ASN A 70 -9.67 -23.43 8.01
C ASN A 70 -9.07 -23.57 6.57
N LEU A 71 -8.67 -22.46 5.95
CA LEU A 71 -7.97 -22.49 4.66
C LEU A 71 -6.46 -22.50 4.91
N THR A 72 -5.74 -23.47 4.34
CA THR A 72 -4.27 -23.47 4.36
C THR A 72 -3.75 -22.21 3.66
N VAL A 73 -2.65 -21.61 4.17
CA VAL A 73 -2.02 -20.38 3.64
C VAL A 73 -1.86 -20.38 2.11
N LYS A 74 -1.57 -21.57 1.53
CA LYS A 74 -1.38 -21.77 0.09
C LYS A 74 -2.63 -21.48 -0.77
N ASN A 75 -3.82 -21.55 -0.20
CA ASN A 75 -5.09 -21.38 -0.93
C ASN A 75 -5.74 -20.01 -0.69
N ARG A 76 -5.00 -19.03 -0.15
CA ARG A 76 -5.52 -17.69 0.18
C ARG A 76 -4.87 -16.62 -0.72
N PRO A 77 -5.39 -16.36 -1.93
CA PRO A 77 -4.78 -15.39 -2.84
C PRO A 77 -4.74 -13.97 -2.24
N MET A 78 -5.76 -13.59 -1.47
CA MET A 78 -5.82 -12.29 -0.79
C MET A 78 -4.74 -12.11 0.27
N LEU A 79 -4.26 -13.18 0.90
CA LEU A 79 -3.18 -13.10 1.88
C LEU A 79 -1.87 -12.70 1.20
N TRP A 80 -1.52 -13.35 0.09
CA TRP A 80 -0.34 -13.00 -0.70
C TRP A 80 -0.40 -11.57 -1.24
N LEU A 81 -1.56 -11.15 -1.75
CA LEU A 81 -1.77 -9.78 -2.22
C LEU A 81 -1.54 -8.75 -1.12
N ASN A 82 -2.12 -8.95 0.08
CA ASN A 82 -1.97 -8.03 1.20
C ASN A 82 -0.56 -8.01 1.78
N THR A 83 0.14 -9.15 1.79
CA THR A 83 1.56 -9.24 2.20
C THR A 83 2.45 -8.42 1.26
N GLY A 84 2.26 -8.55 -0.06
CA GLY A 84 2.99 -7.74 -1.03
C GLY A 84 2.74 -6.25 -0.83
N ILE A 85 1.47 -5.85 -0.74
CA ILE A 85 1.08 -4.43 -0.51
C ILE A 85 1.68 -3.90 0.79
N PHE A 86 1.65 -4.67 1.88
CA PHE A 86 2.19 -4.25 3.17
C PHE A 86 3.70 -4.04 3.12
N LEU A 87 4.45 -5.01 2.57
CA LEU A 87 5.91 -4.92 2.46
C LEU A 87 6.34 -3.78 1.55
N TYR A 88 5.68 -3.60 0.40
CA TYR A 88 5.92 -2.47 -0.48
C TYR A 88 5.62 -1.15 0.21
N SER A 89 4.42 -1.03 0.80
CA SER A 89 3.97 0.23 1.40
C SER A 89 4.87 0.66 2.56
N SER A 90 5.24 -0.27 3.44
CA SER A 90 6.14 0.01 4.58
C SER A 90 7.57 0.32 4.12
N GLY A 91 8.14 -0.49 3.22
CA GLY A 91 9.50 -0.27 2.71
C GLY A 91 9.64 1.03 1.93
N THR A 92 8.70 1.33 1.03
CA THR A 92 8.71 2.55 0.24
C THR A 92 8.41 3.79 1.08
N LEU A 93 7.58 3.67 2.12
CA LEU A 93 7.34 4.77 3.06
C LEU A 93 8.61 5.10 3.87
N LEU A 94 9.34 4.09 4.36
CA LEU A 94 10.63 4.31 5.02
C LEU A 94 11.63 4.97 4.06
N LEU A 95 11.74 4.50 2.82
CA LEU A 95 12.60 5.11 1.80
C LEU A 95 12.30 6.61 1.61
N PHE A 96 11.02 6.98 1.46
CA PHE A 96 10.64 8.37 1.24
C PHE A 96 10.67 9.25 2.50
N LEU A 97 10.66 8.67 3.71
CA LEU A 97 10.93 9.42 4.94
C LEU A 97 12.42 9.80 5.06
N PHE A 98 13.32 8.90 4.67
CA PHE A 98 14.75 9.12 4.80
C PHE A 98 15.40 9.80 3.58
N ILE A 99 14.73 9.84 2.41
CA ILE A 99 15.31 10.43 1.20
C ILE A 99 15.58 11.94 1.32
N ASN A 100 14.67 12.73 1.91
CA ASN A 100 14.80 14.19 1.92
C ASN A 100 16.03 14.65 2.75
N PRO A 101 16.23 14.18 3.99
CA PRO A 101 17.44 14.50 4.75
C PRO A 101 18.73 14.01 4.07
N MET A 102 18.66 12.91 3.30
CA MET A 102 19.83 12.33 2.63
C MET A 102 20.21 13.05 1.33
N ILE A 103 19.23 13.60 0.60
CA ILE A 103 19.49 14.42 -0.58
C ILE A 103 20.13 15.76 -0.17
N GLU A 104 19.64 16.38 0.91
CA GLU A 104 20.17 17.65 1.41
C GLU A 104 21.63 17.55 1.89
N SER A 105 22.07 16.36 2.33
CA SER A 105 23.46 16.12 2.73
C SER A 105 24.42 15.85 1.56
N GLY A 106 23.96 15.93 0.30
CA GLY A 106 24.80 15.73 -0.89
C GLY A 106 25.27 14.29 -1.09
N SER A 107 24.63 13.33 -0.42
CA SER A 107 25.02 11.93 -0.49
C SER A 107 24.68 11.32 -1.86
N GLY A 108 25.61 10.58 -2.46
CA GLY A 108 25.39 9.80 -3.69
C GLY A 108 24.43 8.61 -3.53
N ILE A 109 23.46 8.71 -2.62
CA ILE A 109 22.57 7.63 -2.18
C ILE A 109 21.34 7.48 -3.08
N LEU A 110 21.04 8.48 -3.90
CA LEU A 110 19.92 8.47 -4.83
C LEU A 110 19.84 7.16 -5.64
N PRO A 111 20.90 6.71 -6.34
CA PRO A 111 20.86 5.44 -7.07
C PRO A 111 20.52 4.23 -6.19
N LEU A 112 20.98 4.23 -4.93
CA LEU A 112 20.73 3.14 -3.98
C LEU A 112 19.26 3.12 -3.52
N VAL A 113 18.67 4.28 -3.25
CA VAL A 113 17.25 4.38 -2.90
C VAL A 113 16.37 3.96 -4.06
N TRP A 114 16.68 4.40 -5.28
CA TRP A 114 15.97 3.95 -6.48
C TRP A 114 16.10 2.43 -6.69
N SER A 115 17.29 1.87 -6.45
CA SER A 115 17.53 0.41 -6.53
C SER A 115 16.70 -0.35 -5.49
N LEU A 116 16.62 0.15 -4.26
CA LEU A 116 15.79 -0.45 -3.21
C LEU A 116 14.29 -0.39 -3.58
N ASN A 117 13.82 0.73 -4.13
CA ASN A 117 12.44 0.85 -4.57
C ASN A 117 12.12 -0.10 -5.74
N VAL A 118 13.05 -0.29 -6.67
CA VAL A 118 12.92 -1.30 -7.75
C VAL A 118 12.83 -2.71 -7.15
N PHE A 119 13.70 -3.04 -6.19
CA PHE A 119 13.66 -4.32 -5.51
C PHE A 119 12.32 -4.57 -4.80
N LEU A 120 11.79 -3.58 -4.07
CA LEU A 120 10.47 -3.65 -3.44
C LEU A 120 9.35 -3.85 -4.45
N ASN A 121 9.44 -3.21 -5.62
CA ASN A 121 8.50 -3.43 -6.73
C ASN A 121 8.57 -4.86 -7.28
N VAL A 122 9.77 -5.43 -7.44
CA VAL A 122 9.93 -6.82 -7.87
C VAL A 122 9.28 -7.77 -6.87
N LEU A 123 9.49 -7.55 -5.57
CA LEU A 123 8.82 -8.32 -4.53
C LEU A 123 7.29 -8.19 -4.62
N LEU A 124 6.76 -6.97 -4.72
CA LEU A 124 5.33 -6.72 -4.87
C LEU A 124 4.73 -7.50 -6.05
N ASN A 125 5.39 -7.44 -7.21
CA ASN A 125 4.95 -8.15 -8.40
C ASN A 125 5.05 -9.67 -8.23
N GLY A 126 6.05 -10.18 -7.52
CA GLY A 126 6.13 -11.58 -7.12
C GLY A 126 4.94 -12.02 -6.27
N PHE A 127 4.53 -11.20 -5.30
CA PHE A 127 3.33 -11.45 -4.50
C PHE A 127 2.04 -11.42 -5.33
N TYR A 128 1.94 -10.50 -6.30
CA TYR A 128 0.80 -10.46 -7.22
C TYR A 128 0.75 -11.70 -8.13
N ALA A 129 1.89 -12.12 -8.66
CA ALA A 129 1.98 -13.34 -9.45
C ALA A 129 1.54 -14.57 -8.64
N MET A 130 2.01 -14.70 -7.39
CA MET A 130 1.56 -15.77 -6.49
C MET A 130 0.06 -15.71 -6.19
N ALA A 131 -0.49 -14.52 -5.92
CA ALA A 131 -1.91 -14.33 -5.67
C ALA A 131 -2.77 -14.72 -6.87
N LEU A 132 -2.34 -14.42 -8.09
CA LEU A 132 -3.05 -14.77 -9.33
C LEU A 132 -2.88 -16.25 -9.71
N TRP A 133 -1.76 -16.88 -9.34
CA TRP A 133 -1.49 -18.29 -9.62
C TRP A 133 -2.34 -19.24 -8.76
N ILE A 134 -2.72 -18.80 -7.56
CA ILE A 134 -3.61 -19.57 -6.69
C ILE A 134 -5.01 -19.53 -7.31
N LYS A 135 -5.49 -20.69 -7.76
CA LYS A 135 -6.88 -20.85 -8.19
C LYS A 135 -7.78 -20.46 -7.03
N ALA A 136 -8.50 -19.35 -7.17
CA ALA A 136 -9.59 -19.01 -6.27
C ALA A 136 -10.58 -20.17 -6.34
N LYS A 137 -10.77 -20.87 -5.22
CA LYS A 137 -11.84 -21.85 -5.12
C LYS A 137 -13.12 -21.01 -5.06
N GLU A 138 -13.93 -21.08 -6.11
CA GLU A 138 -15.29 -20.54 -6.07
C GLU A 138 -15.99 -21.15 -4.86
N GLU A 139 -16.47 -20.30 -3.95
CA GLU A 139 -17.41 -20.69 -2.90
C GLU A 139 -18.80 -20.94 -3.51
#